data_AF-D2J8K4-F1
#
_entry.id   AF-D2J8K4-F1
#
_cell.length_a   1.000
_cell.length_b   1.000
_cell.length_c   1.000
_cell.angle_alpha   90.00
_cell.angle_beta   90.00
_cell.angle_gamma   90.00
#
_symmetry.space_group_name_H-M   'P 1'
#
loop_
_entity.id
_entity.type
_entity.pdbx_description
1 polymer ?
#
loop_
_entity_poly.entity_id
_entity_poly.type
_entity_poly.pdbx_seq_one_letter_code
_entity_poly.pdbx_strand_id
1 'polypeptide(L)' 'MSKRTDADNYVIKKYGNDIKFIRESGGIFYYEISTFWSGKFTIKVKDGFLGWSDEKL' A
#
# COMPACT_ATOMS: atom_id res chain seq x y z
N MET A 1 -0.81 1.17 -17.81
CA MET A 1 -0.26 1.19 -16.43
C MET A 1 -0.43 -0.19 -15.81
N SER A 2 0.52 -0.65 -15.00
CA SER A 2 0.35 -1.85 -14.18
C SER A 2 -0.45 -1.48 -12.93
N LYS A 3 -1.42 -2.31 -12.51
CA LYS A 3 -2.20 -2.10 -11.26
C LYS A 3 -1.29 -1.90 -10.05
N ARG A 4 -0.11 -2.51 -10.06
CA ARG A 4 0.92 -2.34 -9.04
C ARG A 4 1.46 -0.91 -8.97
N THR A 5 1.74 -0.28 -10.12
CA THR A 5 2.26 1.10 -10.14
C THR A 5 1.26 2.09 -9.56
N ASP A 6 -0.03 1.87 -9.82
CA ASP A 6 -1.10 2.71 -9.28
C ASP A 6 -1.25 2.50 -7.76
N ALA A 7 -1.14 1.25 -7.28
CA ALA A 7 -1.08 0.94 -5.85
C ALA A 7 0.15 1.56 -5.17
N ASP A 8 1.34 1.44 -5.77
CA ASP A 8 2.58 2.04 -5.26
C ASP A 8 2.40 3.56 -5.11
N ASN A 9 1.90 4.24 -6.15
CA ASN A 9 1.62 5.68 -6.10
C ASN A 9 0.62 6.06 -5.01
N TYR A 10 -0.44 5.27 -4.82
CA TYR A 10 -1.42 5.48 -3.76
C TYR A 10 -0.77 5.40 -2.38
N VAL A 11 0.03 4.37 -2.13
CA VAL A 11 0.70 4.16 -0.84
C VAL A 11 1.73 5.25 -0.58
N ILE A 12 2.55 5.60 -1.59
CA ILE A 12 3.56 6.66 -1.46
C ILE A 12 2.91 7.99 -1.13
N LYS A 13 1.81 8.34 -1.82
CA LYS A 13 1.08 9.58 -1.58
C LYS A 13 0.48 9.65 -0.18
N LYS A 14 0.07 8.51 0.39
CA LYS A 14 -0.59 8.45 1.70
C LYS A 14 0.40 8.35 2.87
N TYR A 15 1.50 7.60 2.71
CA TYR A 15 2.39 7.23 3.81
C TYR A 15 3.84 7.71 3.65
N GLY A 16 4.21 8.21 2.47
CA GLY A 16 5.57 8.66 2.15
C GLY A 16 6.38 7.62 1.39
N ASN A 17 7.67 7.90 1.20
CA ASN A 17 8.53 7.12 0.31
C ASN A 17 9.12 5.85 0.92
N ASP A 18 9.09 5.69 2.25
CA ASP A 18 9.68 4.54 2.94
C ASP A 18 8.67 3.37 3.01
N ILE A 19 8.42 2.80 1.83
CA ILE A 19 7.49 1.70 1.61
C ILE A 19 8.22 0.50 1.02
N LYS A 20 7.82 -0.70 1.43
CA LYS A 20 8.36 -1.95 0.92
C LYS A 20 7.21 -2.85 0.49
N PHE A 21 7.12 -3.11 -0.81
CA PHE A 21 6.18 -4.08 -1.34
C PHE A 21 6.56 -5.50 -0.85
N ILE A 22 5.59 -6.21 -0.28
CA ILE A 22 5.77 -7.56 0.25
C ILE A 22 5.33 -8.58 -0.80
N ARG A 23 4.07 -8.52 -1.21
CA ARG A 23 3.46 -9.49 -2.13
C ARG A 23 2.14 -8.98 -2.69
N GLU A 24 1.69 -9.59 -3.78
CA GLU A 24 0.34 -9.47 -4.30
C GLU A 24 -0.38 -10.80 -4.15
N SER A 25 -1.65 -10.78 -3.75
CA SER A 25 -2.49 -11.97 -3.66
C SER A 25 -3.92 -11.61 -4.04
N GLY A 26 -4.44 -12.19 -5.13
CA GLY A 26 -5.83 -12.01 -5.54
C GLY A 26 -6.25 -10.56 -5.78
N GLY A 27 -5.36 -9.71 -6.28
CA GLY A 27 -5.62 -8.27 -6.48
C GLY A 27 -5.49 -7.40 -5.22
N ILE A 28 -4.98 -7.98 -4.14
CA ILE A 28 -4.61 -7.27 -2.91
C ILE A 28 -3.09 -7.14 -2.86
N PHE A 29 -2.60 -5.91 -2.69
CA PHE A 29 -1.17 -5.58 -2.60
C PHE A 29 -0.79 -5.34 -1.14
N TYR A 30 0.25 -6.00 -0.67
CA TYR A 30 0.70 -5.89 0.72
C TYR A 30 1.97 -5.03 0.77
N TYR A 31 1.99 -4.06 1.68
CA TYR A 31 3.12 -3.16 1.88
C TYR A 31 3.52 -3.10 3.35
N GLU A 32 4.82 -3.15 3.61
CA GLU A 32 5.40 -2.72 4.87
C GLU A 32 5.73 -1.24 4.76
N ILE A 33 5.24 -0.46 5.71
CA ILE A 33 5.41 0.98 5.78
C ILE A 33 6.19 1.30 7.04
N SER A 34 7.21 2.11 6.86
CA SER A 34 8.05 2.59 7.95
C SER A 34 7.88 4.09 8.02
N THR A 35 7.15 4.58 9.02
CA THR A 35 7.02 6.02 9.27
C THR A 35 7.77 6.42 10.52
N PHE A 36 8.34 7.62 10.49
CA PHE A 36 9.09 8.16 11.63
C PHE A 36 8.23 8.26 12.92
N TRP A 37 6.92 8.45 12.76
CA TRP A 37 6.00 8.67 13.88
C TRP A 37 5.25 7.42 14.34
N SER A 38 4.92 6.48 13.44
CA SER A 38 4.14 5.28 13.77
C SER A 38 4.94 3.99 13.75
N GLY A 39 6.26 4.07 13.50
CA GLY A 39 7.13 2.92 13.40
C GLY A 39 6.85 2.09 12.14
N LYS A 40 7.12 0.79 12.21
CA LYS A 40 6.90 -0.16 11.13
C LYS A 40 5.55 -0.84 11.28
N PHE A 41 4.75 -0.84 10.22
CA PHE A 41 3.49 -1.56 10.16
C PHE A 41 3.20 -2.06 8.76
N THR A 42 2.36 -3.08 8.66
CA THR A 42 1.94 -3.63 7.37
C THR A 42 0.56 -3.13 7.02
N ILE A 43 0.34 -2.82 5.75
CA ILE A 43 -0.98 -2.54 5.20
C ILE A 43 -1.28 -3.51 4.05
N LYS A 44 -2.57 -3.70 3.80
CA LYS A 44 -3.08 -4.29 2.56
C LYS A 44 -3.82 -3.22 1.78
N VAL A 45 -3.63 -3.20 0.47
CA VAL A 45 -4.21 -2.23 -0.47
C VAL A 45 -5.00 -2.99 -1.51
N LYS A 46 -6.23 -2.55 -1.77
CA LYS A 46 -7.10 -3.15 -2.78
C LYS A 46 -7.76 -2.06 -3.62
N ASP A 47 -7.94 -2.38 -4.89
CA ASP A 47 -8.73 -1.57 -5.81
C ASP A 47 -10.21 -1.91 -5.61
N GLY A 48 -11.01 -0.93 -5.16
CA GLY A 48 -12.43 -1.07 -4.90
C GLY A 48 -13.28 -0.23 -5.86
N PHE A 49 -14.61 -0.37 -5.77
CA PHE A 49 -15.55 0.37 -6.62
C PHE A 49 -15.44 1.90 -6.47
N LEU A 50 -14.97 2.38 -5.31
CA LEU A 50 -14.75 3.80 -5.02
C LEU A 50 -13.27 4.21 -5.14
N GLY A 51 -12.45 3.38 -5.79
CA GLY A 51 -11.01 3.56 -5.92
C GLY A 51 -10.20 2.78 -4.87
N TRP A 52 -8.94 3.17 -4.73
CA TRP A 52 -7.97 2.51 -3.86
C TRP A 52 -8.32 2.68 -2.38
N SER A 53 -8.25 1.56 -1.65
CA SER A 53 -8.44 1.51 -0.20
C SER A 53 -7.34 0.71 0.45
N ASP A 54 -6.88 1.17 1.61
CA ASP A 54 -5.93 0.47 2.47
C ASP A 54 -6.53 0.13 3.84
N GLU A 55 -5.95 -0.91 4.44
CA GLU A 55 -6.26 -1.33 5.80
C GLU A 55 -4.95 -1.76 6.48
N LYS A 56 -4.73 -1.24 7.69
CA LYS A 56 -3.59 -1.62 8.54
C LYS A 56 -3.85 -2.99 9.15
N LEU A 57 -2.85 -3.87 9.08
CA LEU A 57 -2.83 -5.18 9.73
C LEU A 57 -2.31 -5.09 11.16
#